data_AF-A0A7W7WZL0-F1
#
_entry.id   AF-A0A7W7WZL0-F1
#
_cell.length_a   1.000
_cell.length_b   1.000
_cell.length_c   1.000
_cell.angle_alpha   90.00
_cell.angle_beta   90.00
_cell.angle_gamma   90.00
#
_symmetry.space_group_name_H-M   'P 1'
#
loop_
_entity.id
_entity.type
_entity.pdbx_description
1 polymer ?
#
loop_
_entity_poly.entity_id
_entity_poly.type
_entity_poly.pdbx_seq_one_letter_code
_entity_poly.pdbx_strand_id
1 'polypeptide(L)'
;MIERHRPPSVGRHNLHPHSLGFNNANPLEPAYAALLLALFGGNGRAPDWHAQAACRDTDPEAFFTPNTTAATSVCAGCPVADLCLKDQLRWESADRAVNRYTVVGVFGGVDGPGRRALHKPKRRHRAA
;
A
#
# COMPACT_ATOMS: atom_id res chain seq x y z
N MET A 1 8.31 20.68 -47.24
CA MET A 1 8.87 19.75 -46.23
C MET A 1 9.38 20.58 -45.07
N ILE A 2 8.66 20.62 -43.95
CA ILE A 2 9.11 21.25 -42.70
C ILE A 2 8.97 20.17 -41.64
N GLU A 3 10.12 19.69 -41.18
CA GLU A 3 10.27 18.56 -40.26
C GLU A 3 10.03 19.04 -38.82
N ARG A 4 9.02 18.48 -38.14
CA ARG A 4 8.74 18.79 -36.73
C ARG A 4 9.72 18.00 -35.87
N HIS A 5 10.72 18.66 -35.32
CA HIS A 5 11.58 18.06 -34.28
C HIS A 5 10.78 17.82 -33.00
N ARG A 6 10.80 16.57 -32.52
CA ARG A 6 10.26 16.11 -31.23
C ARG A 6 11.30 16.40 -30.13
N PRO A 7 10.96 17.09 -29.03
CA PRO A 7 11.90 17.30 -27.93
C PRO A 7 12.15 16.00 -27.16
N PRO A 8 13.33 15.84 -26.53
CA PRO A 8 13.69 14.62 -25.81
C PRO A 8 12.89 14.45 -24.51
N SER A 9 12.51 13.20 -24.25
CA SER A 9 11.80 12.74 -23.05
C SER A 9 12.70 12.84 -21.82
N VAL A 10 12.47 13.83 -20.95
CA VAL A 10 13.12 13.89 -19.64
C VAL A 10 12.47 12.85 -18.73
N GLY A 11 13.29 11.93 -18.22
CA GLY A 11 12.88 10.85 -17.33
C GLY A 11 12.31 11.37 -16.00
N ARG A 12 11.25 10.72 -15.52
CA ARG A 12 10.73 10.90 -14.16
C ARG A 12 11.78 10.38 -13.17
N HIS A 13 12.58 11.26 -12.61
CA HIS A 13 13.40 10.95 -11.45
C HIS A 13 12.57 11.08 -10.17
N ASN A 14 12.75 10.08 -9.30
CA ASN A 14 12.06 9.88 -8.02
C ASN A 14 12.09 11.10 -7.10
N LEU A 15 10.91 11.62 -6.77
CA LEU A 15 10.70 12.53 -5.64
C LEU A 15 10.67 11.71 -4.35
N HIS A 16 11.84 11.50 -3.73
CA HIS A 16 11.91 11.00 -2.34
C HIS A 16 11.87 12.19 -1.35
N PRO A 17 11.02 12.12 -0.31
CA PRO A 17 10.70 13.27 0.56
C PRO A 17 11.77 13.61 1.62
N HIS A 18 12.94 12.99 1.61
CA HIS A 18 13.95 13.20 2.65
C HIS A 18 15.09 14.17 2.26
N SER A 19 15.07 14.74 1.05
CA SER A 19 16.12 15.66 0.57
C SER A 19 15.72 17.13 0.56
N LEU A 20 14.50 17.48 0.99
CA LEU A 20 14.08 18.88 1.10
C LEU A 20 14.41 19.38 2.49
N GLY A 21 15.57 20.04 2.60
CA GLY A 21 15.90 20.86 3.76
C GLY A 21 14.76 21.85 4.00
N PHE A 22 13.99 21.61 5.05
CA PHE A 22 12.97 22.52 5.54
C PHE A 22 13.66 23.77 6.08
N ASN A 23 13.85 24.76 5.22
CA ASN A 23 14.03 26.14 5.64
C ASN A 23 13.05 27.03 4.86
N ASN A 24 12.19 27.69 5.65
CA ASN A 24 11.30 28.81 5.35
C ASN A 24 9.87 28.52 4.82
N ALA A 25 8.95 28.52 5.80
CA ALA A 25 7.60 29.09 5.79
C ALA A 25 6.91 29.34 4.43
N ASN A 26 6.09 28.38 4.00
CA ASN A 26 5.00 28.65 3.05
C ASN A 26 3.69 28.91 3.85
N PRO A 27 3.07 30.10 3.74
CA PRO A 27 1.85 30.44 4.49
C PRO A 27 0.60 29.65 4.06
N LEU A 28 0.67 28.87 2.97
CA LEU A 28 -0.42 27.98 2.52
C LEU A 28 -0.40 26.59 3.19
N GLU A 29 0.65 26.25 3.94
CA GLU A 29 0.82 24.96 4.64
C GLU A 29 -0.26 24.66 5.70
N PRO A 30 -0.63 25.55 6.62
CA PRO A 30 -1.55 25.17 7.70
C PRO A 30 -2.98 24.98 7.21
N ALA A 31 -3.43 25.77 6.22
CA ALA A 31 -4.77 25.64 5.64
C ALA A 31 -4.88 24.37 4.78
N TYR A 32 -3.85 24.05 4.00
CA TYR A 32 -3.80 22.82 3.23
C TYR A 32 -3.67 21.59 4.12
N ALA A 33 -2.82 21.63 5.15
CA ALA A 33 -2.72 20.56 6.14
C ALA A 33 -4.04 20.36 6.91
N ALA A 34 -4.70 21.44 7.34
CA ALA A 34 -6.01 21.37 7.98
C ALA A 34 -7.09 20.81 7.05
N LEU A 35 -7.08 21.20 5.77
CA LEU A 35 -7.96 20.66 4.75
C LEU A 35 -7.70 19.17 4.52
N LEU A 36 -6.44 18.74 4.40
CA LEU A 36 -6.07 17.34 4.25
C LEU A 36 -6.50 16.51 5.47
N LEU A 37 -6.30 17.02 6.70
CA LEU A 37 -6.76 16.36 7.92
C LEU A 37 -8.28 16.27 8.01
N ALA A 38 -9.00 17.31 7.58
CA ALA A 38 -10.46 17.33 7.58
C ALA A 38 -11.06 16.40 6.52
N LEU A 39 -10.43 16.30 5.34
CA LEU A 39 -10.90 15.46 4.24
C LEU A 39 -10.49 13.99 4.37
N PHE A 40 -9.26 13.72 4.83
CA PHE A 40 -8.68 12.37 4.85
C PHE A 40 -8.49 11.80 6.25
N GLY A 41 -8.80 12.56 7.31
CA GLY A 41 -8.67 12.13 8.69
C GLY A 41 -7.23 12.16 9.20
N GLY A 42 -7.05 12.62 10.42
CA GLY A 42 -5.77 12.66 11.11
C GLY A 42 -5.60 11.49 12.06
N ASN A 43 -4.84 10.49 11.62
CA ASN A 43 -3.80 9.99 12.51
C ASN A 43 -2.53 9.66 11.76
N GLY A 44 -2.56 9.33 10.45
CA GLY A 44 -1.41 9.29 9.53
C GLY A 44 -0.21 8.43 9.98
N ARG A 45 -0.36 7.76 11.12
CA ARG A 45 0.67 7.07 11.87
C ARG A 45 0.47 5.61 11.55
N ALA A 46 1.53 4.98 11.06
CA ALA A 46 1.56 3.53 10.93
C ALA A 46 1.21 2.91 12.30
N PRO A 47 0.36 1.87 12.34
CA PRO A 47 0.08 1.12 13.56
C PRO A 47 1.35 0.70 14.29
N ASP A 48 1.34 0.71 15.63
CA ASP A 48 2.54 0.41 16.44
C ASP A 48 3.15 -0.96 16.14
N TRP A 49 2.33 -1.93 15.69
CA TRP A 49 2.80 -3.27 15.31
C TRP A 49 3.68 -3.29 14.05
N HIS A 50 3.62 -2.25 13.18
CA HIS A 50 4.61 -2.07 12.11
C HIS A 50 6.02 -1.98 12.69
N ALA A 51 6.12 -1.51 13.95
CA ALA A 51 7.12 -1.81 14.99
C ALA A 51 8.05 -3.02 14.75
N GLN A 52 7.38 -4.15 14.55
CA GLN A 52 7.89 -5.48 14.82
C GLN A 52 7.84 -6.35 13.55
N ALA A 53 7.46 -5.76 12.42
CA ALA A 53 7.35 -6.47 11.15
C ALA A 53 8.73 -6.87 10.62
N ALA A 54 8.93 -8.16 10.37
CA ALA A 54 10.19 -8.69 9.82
C ALA A 54 10.52 -8.13 8.42
N CYS A 55 9.50 -7.71 7.66
CA CYS A 55 9.67 -7.09 6.34
C CYS A 55 10.04 -5.59 6.38
N ARG A 56 10.10 -4.96 7.55
CA ARG A 56 10.33 -3.51 7.68
C ARG A 56 11.54 -3.01 6.90
N ASP A 57 12.65 -3.74 6.97
CA ASP A 57 13.94 -3.33 6.42
C ASP A 57 14.20 -3.92 5.02
N THR A 58 13.15 -4.46 4.39
CA THR A 58 13.22 -5.06 3.04
C THR A 58 12.67 -4.11 1.99
N ASP A 59 13.05 -4.32 0.72
CA ASP A 59 12.53 -3.54 -0.40
C ASP A 59 11.00 -3.73 -0.52
N PRO A 60 10.18 -2.67 -0.39
CA PRO A 60 8.73 -2.77 -0.49
C PRO A 60 8.26 -3.33 -1.84
N GLU A 61 8.97 -3.01 -2.93
CA GLU A 61 8.57 -3.43 -4.28
C GLU A 61 8.64 -4.96 -4.45
N ALA A 62 9.46 -5.65 -3.64
CA ALA A 62 9.55 -7.12 -3.65
C ALA A 62 8.20 -7.79 -3.29
N PHE A 63 7.32 -7.10 -2.56
CA PHE A 63 6.01 -7.61 -2.14
C PHE A 63 4.93 -7.44 -3.21
N PHE A 64 5.19 -6.69 -4.29
CA PHE A 64 4.23 -6.36 -5.34
C PHE A 64 4.60 -6.96 -6.71
N THR A 65 5.55 -7.89 -6.74
CA THR A 65 5.93 -8.59 -7.97
C THR A 65 4.97 -9.75 -8.29
N PRO A 66 4.93 -10.25 -9.54
CA PRO A 66 4.17 -11.46 -9.89
C PRO A 66 4.65 -12.73 -9.18
N ASN A 67 5.93 -12.80 -8.77
CA ASN A 67 6.47 -13.94 -8.04
C ASN A 67 6.44 -13.67 -6.53
N THR A 68 5.46 -14.28 -5.86
CA THR A 68 5.18 -14.02 -4.44
C THR A 68 6.03 -14.85 -3.48
N THR A 69 6.82 -15.82 -3.97
CA THR A 69 7.52 -16.81 -3.14
C THR A 69 8.46 -16.15 -2.12
N ALA A 70 9.28 -15.19 -2.56
CA ALA A 70 10.23 -14.51 -1.68
C ALA A 70 9.49 -13.69 -0.60
N ALA A 71 8.47 -12.94 -0.98
CA ALA A 71 7.67 -12.15 -0.05
C ALA A 71 6.93 -13.03 0.97
N THR A 72 6.31 -14.12 0.53
CA THR A 72 5.65 -15.09 1.41
C THR A 72 6.64 -15.73 2.39
N SER A 73 7.87 -16.02 1.96
CA SER A 73 8.94 -16.53 2.84
C SER A 73 9.31 -15.53 3.94
N VAL A 74 9.38 -14.24 3.64
CA VAL A 74 9.63 -13.21 4.66
C VAL A 74 8.48 -13.17 5.67
N CYS A 75 7.24 -13.25 5.19
CA CYS A 75 6.06 -13.25 6.06
C CYS A 75 5.97 -14.48 6.97
N ALA A 76 6.48 -15.65 6.55
CA ALA A 76 6.40 -16.89 7.32
C ALA A 76 7.08 -16.81 8.70
N GLY A 77 8.12 -15.98 8.85
CA GLY A 77 8.81 -15.72 10.11
C GLY A 77 8.39 -14.43 10.83
N CYS A 78 7.39 -13.71 10.31
CA CYS A 78 7.03 -12.39 10.81
C CYS A 78 6.12 -12.48 12.04
N PRO A 79 6.50 -11.90 13.21
CA PRO A 79 5.73 -12.05 14.45
C PRO A 79 4.37 -11.33 14.43
N VAL A 80 4.14 -10.46 13.44
CA VAL A 80 2.92 -9.66 13.28
C VAL A 80 2.14 -10.01 12.01
N ALA A 81 2.42 -11.16 11.38
CA ALA A 81 1.78 -11.57 10.13
C ALA A 81 0.24 -11.59 10.22
N ASP A 82 -0.31 -12.13 11.32
CA ASP A 82 -1.76 -12.18 11.56
C ASP A 82 -2.39 -10.80 11.71
N LEU A 83 -1.71 -9.89 12.43
CA LEU A 83 -2.16 -8.50 12.60
C LEU A 83 -2.16 -7.77 11.26
N CYS A 84 -1.09 -7.93 10.48
CA CYS A 84 -0.96 -7.37 9.13
C CYS A 84 -2.08 -7.85 8.21
N LEU A 85 -2.33 -9.16 8.14
CA LEU A 85 -3.39 -9.70 7.29
C LEU A 85 -4.77 -9.19 7.70
N LYS A 86 -5.06 -9.18 9.01
CA LYS A 86 -6.34 -8.72 9.54
C LYS A 86 -6.60 -7.26 9.23
N ASP A 87 -5.59 -6.41 9.38
CA ASP A 87 -5.69 -4.98 9.09
C ASP A 87 -5.89 -4.72 7.60
N GLN A 88 -5.13 -5.42 6.75
CA GLN A 88 -5.30 -5.35 5.29
C GLN A 88 -6.70 -5.78 4.85
N LEU A 89 -7.23 -6.89 5.38
CA LEU A 89 -8.58 -7.35 5.03
C LEU A 89 -9.67 -6.36 5.50
N ARG A 90 -9.47 -5.69 6.64
CA ARG A 90 -10.36 -4.62 7.12
C ARG A 90 -10.34 -3.43 6.16
N TRP A 91 -9.15 -2.99 5.74
CA TRP A 91 -8.99 -1.91 4.78
C TRP A 91 -9.66 -2.25 3.44
N GLU A 92 -9.40 -3.45 2.91
CA GLU A 92 -10.00 -3.94 1.67
C GLU A 92 -11.54 -4.06 1.75
N SER A 93 -12.09 -4.34 2.94
CA SER A 93 -13.55 -4.45 3.15
C SER A 93 -14.24 -3.11 3.37
N ALA A 94 -13.51 -2.07 3.79
CA ALA A 94 -14.06 -0.75 4.09
C ALA A 94 -14.29 0.09 2.82
N ASP A 95 -13.50 -0.15 1.78
CA ASP A 95 -13.55 0.62 0.53
C ASP A 95 -14.26 -0.16 -0.58
N ARG A 96 -15.39 0.38 -1.06
CA ARG A 96 -16.20 -0.22 -2.13
C ARG A 96 -15.50 -0.22 -3.49
N ALA A 97 -14.45 0.57 -3.68
CA ALA A 97 -13.64 0.59 -4.89
C ALA A 97 -12.68 -0.61 -4.98
N VAL A 98 -12.44 -1.31 -3.87
CA VAL A 98 -11.53 -2.45 -3.83
C VAL A 98 -12.10 -3.62 -4.64
N ASN A 99 -11.38 -3.98 -5.70
CA ASN A 99 -11.78 -5.02 -6.63
C ASN A 99 -10.57 -5.89 -7.02
N ARG A 100 -10.77 -6.83 -7.94
CA ARG A 100 -9.74 -7.81 -8.31
C ARG A 100 -8.43 -7.20 -8.83
N TYR A 101 -8.47 -5.99 -9.36
CA TYR A 101 -7.32 -5.28 -9.91
C TYR A 101 -6.58 -4.41 -8.89
N THR A 102 -7.23 -4.07 -7.78
CA THR A 102 -6.61 -3.27 -6.71
C THR A 102 -6.08 -4.13 -5.56
N VAL A 103 -6.55 -5.38 -5.44
CA VAL A 103 -6.02 -6.37 -4.49
C VAL A 103 -4.79 -7.06 -5.08
N VAL A 104 -3.61 -6.46 -4.83
CA VAL A 104 -2.29 -6.91 -5.30
C VAL A 104 -1.32 -7.13 -4.14
N GLY A 105 -0.17 -7.72 -4.44
CA GLY A 105 0.93 -7.95 -3.50
C GLY A 105 0.66 -8.96 -2.39
N VAL A 106 1.64 -9.14 -1.51
CA VAL A 106 1.63 -10.08 -0.38
C VAL A 106 1.51 -9.33 0.94
N PHE A 107 0.51 -9.70 1.74
CA PHE A 107 0.25 -9.12 3.06
C PHE A 107 0.00 -10.24 4.06
N GLY A 108 0.71 -10.23 5.19
CA GLY A 108 0.64 -11.29 6.21
C GLY A 108 0.82 -12.70 5.64
N GLY A 109 1.64 -12.85 4.59
CA GLY A 109 1.89 -14.13 3.93
C GLY A 109 0.82 -14.58 2.93
N VAL A 110 -0.17 -13.74 2.64
CA VAL A 110 -1.25 -14.04 1.69
C VAL A 110 -1.17 -13.10 0.49
N ASP A 111 -1.12 -13.67 -0.71
CA ASP A 111 -1.11 -12.93 -1.96
C ASP A 111 -2.51 -12.40 -2.35
N GLY A 112 -2.56 -11.54 -3.37
CA GLY A 112 -3.81 -10.95 -3.83
C GLY A 112 -4.90 -11.99 -4.17
N PRO A 113 -4.63 -13.04 -4.98
CA PRO A 113 -5.56 -14.14 -5.20
C PRO A 113 -6.07 -14.81 -3.92
N GLY A 114 -5.18 -15.13 -2.98
CA GLY A 114 -5.52 -15.72 -1.69
C GLY A 114 -6.44 -14.82 -0.87
N ARG A 115 -6.13 -13.52 -0.76
CA ARG A 115 -6.98 -12.56 -0.03
C ARG A 115 -8.34 -12.38 -0.68
N ARG A 116 -8.44 -12.37 -2.01
CA ARG A 116 -9.74 -12.34 -2.71
C ARG A 116 -10.64 -13.54 -2.37
N ALA A 117 -10.06 -14.71 -2.11
CA ALA A 117 -10.84 -15.86 -1.69
C ALA A 117 -11.42 -15.68 -0.28
N LEU A 118 -10.73 -14.92 0.60
CA LEU A 118 -11.18 -14.62 1.96
C LEU A 118 -12.37 -13.66 2.01
N HIS A 119 -12.49 -12.75 1.04
CA HIS A 119 -13.64 -11.83 0.92
C HIS A 119 -14.94 -12.49 0.46
N LYS A 120 -14.87 -13.69 -0.16
CA LYS A 120 -16.07 -14.36 -0.65
C LYS A 120 -16.87 -14.92 0.54
N PRO A 121 -18.17 -14.58 0.69
CA PRO A 121 -18.99 -15.22 1.70
C PRO A 121 -18.99 -16.72 1.45
N LYS A 122 -18.70 -17.51 2.49
CA LYS A 122 -18.83 -18.98 2.41
C LYS A 122 -20.27 -19.28 1.99
N ARG A 123 -20.45 -19.86 0.79
CA ARG A 123 -21.78 -20.30 0.35
C ARG A 123 -22.28 -21.25 1.43
N ARG A 124 -23.34 -20.87 2.15
CA ARG A 124 -24.03 -21.82 3.02
C ARG A 124 -24.51 -22.93 2.09
N HIS A 125 -23.95 -24.13 2.22
CA HIS A 125 -24.54 -25.29 1.58
C HIS A 125 -25.96 -25.37 2.14
N ARG A 126 -26.95 -25.15 1.27
CA ARG A 126 -28.36 -25.25 1.63
C ARG A 126 -28.55 -26.73 2.04
N ALA A 127 -28.74 -26.98 3.33
CA ALA A 127 -29.10 -28.30 3.81
C ALA A 127 -30.39 -28.71 3.08
N ALA A 128 -30.35 -29.88 2.44
CA ALA A 128 -31.45 -30.47 1.70
C ALA A 128 -32.57 -30.89 2.65
#